data_AF-A0A938MJ69-F1
#
_entry.id   AF-A0A938MJ69-F1
#
_cell.length_a   1.000
_cell.length_b   1.000
_cell.length_c   1.000
_cell.angle_alpha   90.00
_cell.angle_beta   90.00
_cell.angle_gamma   90.00
#
_symmetry.space_group_name_H-M   'P 1'
#
loop_
_entity.id
_entity.type
_entity.pdbx_description
1 polymer ?
#
loop_
_entity_poly.entity_id
_entity_poly.type
_entity_poly.pdbx_seq_one_letter_code
_entity_poly.pdbx_strand_id
1 'polypeptide(L)'
;WIIDDHTKAGILARKEGPNPHDHVGLSPFLVAPYSVPLRSLYAREVPNLLFAGRVMSASRLVFNSLRVMRTLAVIGQAAGTAAAHSIRTQRLPHEFSGPDLHAIQQSLLRQDCYIPRVRNEDPDDVARGARVTASSSAAFQVKPAANGLALTRPLAQILPLSAWPERVRVFVRNKGSTEAVVRGTLHRADDIWDLPALEKGDCAHVTLAVPPNSEGPVEANVEGAASAPGLFWLRLAPAPNVTWLFQADPLPGCTAAKWEKDSWMFAPGTFTEWPPFAADVLPLSRPFGPENIVNGVARPETWPNVWLSEDGLPQWCRLELPNAVDLERIQMAWGLNFHRTYSQMPPFFRAPECSRDYRIEVECGEGTRRLWAEVRGNYQRLRVHNRPPDLRGPVRAIVITIAATNGVPQVEIAEVRVYRASGRRP
;
A
#
# COMPACT_ATOMS: atom_id res chain seq x y z
N TRP A 1 1.48 -5.87 13.18
CA TRP A 1 0.66 -6.27 14.34
C TRP A 1 1.59 -6.56 15.51
N ILE A 2 1.05 -6.72 16.72
CA ILE A 2 1.83 -7.01 17.93
C ILE A 2 2.13 -8.51 18.00
N ILE A 3 3.31 -8.89 18.50
CA ILE A 3 3.63 -10.29 18.81
C ILE A 3 2.77 -10.75 20.00
N ASP A 4 1.89 -11.72 19.76
CA ASP A 4 1.09 -12.36 20.79
C ASP A 4 1.79 -13.67 21.22
N ASP A 5 2.62 -13.59 22.26
CA ASP A 5 3.34 -14.75 22.82
C ASP A 5 2.58 -15.30 24.03
N HIS A 6 2.10 -16.54 23.94
CA HIS A 6 1.35 -17.14 25.06
C HIS A 6 2.25 -17.90 26.01
N THR A 7 2.00 -17.80 27.31
CA THR A 7 2.74 -18.51 28.35
C THR A 7 2.90 -20.01 28.03
N LYS A 8 4.12 -20.56 28.20
CA LYS A 8 4.47 -21.92 27.76
C LYS A 8 3.55 -23.01 28.31
N ALA A 9 3.13 -22.89 29.57
CA ALA A 9 2.26 -23.88 30.21
C ALA A 9 0.77 -23.72 29.82
N GLY A 10 0.42 -22.71 28.99
CA GLY A 10 -0.92 -22.48 28.49
C GLY A 10 -1.94 -22.39 29.63
N ILE A 11 -3.02 -23.17 29.53
CA ILE A 11 -4.08 -23.22 30.56
C ILE A 11 -3.60 -23.75 31.92
N LEU A 12 -2.40 -24.34 31.99
CA LEU A 12 -1.80 -24.82 33.24
C LEU A 12 -1.05 -23.70 33.99
N ALA A 13 -0.76 -22.57 33.33
CA ALA A 13 -0.10 -21.40 33.91
C ALA A 13 -1.09 -20.57 34.76
N ARG A 14 -1.77 -21.18 35.73
CA ARG A 14 -2.90 -20.55 36.47
C ARG A 14 -2.55 -19.28 37.25
N LYS A 15 -1.26 -19.00 37.44
CA LYS A 15 -0.74 -17.85 38.20
C LYS A 15 -0.06 -16.80 37.32
N GLU A 16 0.06 -17.05 36.02
CA GLU A 16 0.71 -16.15 35.06
C GLU A 16 -0.36 -15.54 34.14
N GLY A 17 -0.11 -14.34 33.62
CA GLY A 17 -0.93 -13.78 32.56
C GLY A 17 -0.92 -14.67 31.30
N PRO A 18 -1.95 -14.57 30.45
CA PRO A 18 -2.01 -15.36 29.21
C PRO A 18 -0.86 -15.02 28.25
N ASN A 19 -0.32 -13.82 28.32
CA ASN A 19 0.91 -13.41 27.65
C ASN A 19 1.90 -12.86 28.71
N PRO A 20 3.10 -13.46 28.84
CA PRO A 20 4.05 -13.10 29.88
C PRO A 20 4.61 -11.67 29.73
N HIS A 21 4.36 -11.04 28.58
CA HIS A 21 4.77 -9.68 28.27
C HIS A 21 3.65 -8.64 28.44
N ASP A 22 2.44 -9.04 28.89
CA ASP A 22 1.34 -8.12 29.16
C ASP A 22 1.75 -7.01 30.15
N HIS A 23 2.62 -7.33 31.12
CA HIS A 23 3.14 -6.39 32.12
C HIS A 23 4.20 -5.42 31.57
N VAL A 24 4.87 -5.78 30.47
CA VAL A 24 5.91 -4.94 29.83
C VAL A 24 5.28 -3.95 28.84
N GLY A 25 3.97 -4.08 28.61
CA GLY A 25 3.22 -3.28 27.66
C GLY A 25 3.76 -3.52 26.25
N LEU A 26 3.25 -4.55 25.59
CA LEU A 26 3.57 -5.11 24.27
C LEU A 26 3.71 -4.15 23.07
N SER A 27 3.65 -2.85 23.29
CA SER A 27 3.86 -1.81 22.31
C SER A 27 5.26 -1.79 21.64
N PRO A 28 6.38 -2.30 22.22
CA PRO A 28 7.67 -2.32 21.51
C PRO A 28 7.84 -3.44 20.47
N PHE A 29 6.87 -4.36 20.30
CA PHE A 29 6.99 -5.49 19.35
C PHE A 29 6.06 -5.38 18.14
N LEU A 30 5.93 -4.18 17.58
CA LEU A 30 5.29 -3.98 16.28
C LEU A 30 6.18 -4.55 15.18
N VAL A 31 5.70 -5.61 14.53
CA VAL A 31 6.42 -6.24 13.42
C VAL A 31 5.97 -5.60 12.11
N ALA A 32 6.92 -4.95 11.41
CA ALA A 32 6.74 -4.51 10.03
C ALA A 32 6.49 -5.72 9.12
N PRO A 33 5.75 -5.59 8.00
CA PRO A 33 5.56 -6.70 7.07
C PRO A 33 6.89 -7.28 6.59
N TYR A 34 6.97 -8.62 6.51
CA TYR A 34 8.15 -9.33 6.03
C TYR A 34 7.76 -10.58 5.24
N SER A 35 8.68 -11.04 4.39
CA SER A 35 8.50 -12.22 3.55
C SER A 35 8.75 -13.52 4.32
N VAL A 36 7.94 -14.55 4.04
CA VAL A 36 8.12 -15.90 4.59
C VAL A 36 8.90 -16.76 3.60
N PRO A 37 10.04 -17.35 3.99
CA PRO A 37 10.80 -18.22 3.09
C PRO A 37 9.99 -19.47 2.69
N LEU A 38 9.96 -19.80 1.40
CA LEU A 38 9.23 -20.98 0.89
C LEU A 38 9.67 -22.29 1.55
N ARG A 39 10.95 -22.41 1.93
CA ARG A 39 11.49 -23.57 2.67
C ARG A 39 10.84 -23.83 4.02
N SER A 40 10.12 -22.85 4.57
CA SER A 40 9.34 -23.01 5.79
C SER A 40 8.05 -23.81 5.55
N LEU A 41 7.65 -23.95 4.28
CA LEU A 41 6.37 -24.48 3.84
C LEU A 41 6.46 -25.89 3.26
N TYR A 42 7.58 -26.62 3.37
CA TYR A 42 7.64 -28.01 2.94
C TYR A 42 8.42 -28.88 3.93
N ALA A 43 8.13 -30.18 3.93
CA ALA A 43 8.80 -31.15 4.78
C ALA A 43 10.19 -31.50 4.22
N ARG A 44 11.16 -31.72 5.11
CA ARG A 44 12.50 -32.17 4.70
C ARG A 44 12.49 -33.65 4.31
N GLU A 45 11.71 -34.46 5.02
CA GLU A 45 11.71 -35.92 4.93
C GLU A 45 10.70 -36.46 3.91
N VAL A 46 9.65 -35.69 3.60
CA VAL A 46 8.59 -36.08 2.66
C VAL A 46 8.64 -35.15 1.44
N PRO A 47 9.27 -35.55 0.33
CA PRO A 47 9.73 -34.62 -0.71
C PRO A 47 8.62 -33.81 -1.43
N ASN A 48 7.39 -34.29 -1.42
CA ASN A 48 6.22 -33.68 -2.07
C ASN A 48 5.18 -33.14 -1.07
N LEU A 49 5.51 -33.06 0.22
CA LEU A 49 4.60 -32.55 1.25
C LEU A 49 4.83 -31.05 1.49
N LEU A 50 3.81 -30.25 1.20
CA LEU A 50 3.76 -28.82 1.52
C LEU A 50 2.82 -28.55 2.71
N PHE A 51 3.15 -27.53 3.48
CA PHE A 51 2.42 -27.06 4.65
C PHE A 51 1.66 -25.78 4.33
N ALA A 52 0.36 -25.77 4.64
CA ALA A 52 -0.47 -24.58 4.59
C ALA A 52 -0.97 -24.24 6.00
N GLY A 53 -0.79 -22.99 6.42
CA GLY A 53 -1.28 -22.51 7.71
C GLY A 53 -0.32 -22.76 8.88
N ARG A 54 -0.89 -23.13 10.04
CA ARG A 54 -0.17 -23.20 11.34
C ARG A 54 0.82 -24.36 11.47
N VAL A 55 0.90 -25.24 10.48
CA VAL A 55 1.76 -26.43 10.50
C VAL A 55 3.13 -26.20 9.85
N MET A 56 3.44 -24.96 9.45
CA MET A 56 4.74 -24.60 8.87
C MET A 56 5.87 -24.59 9.90
N SER A 57 7.10 -24.69 9.42
CA SER A 57 8.31 -24.63 10.25
C SER A 57 8.67 -23.18 10.59
N ALA A 58 8.62 -22.82 11.88
CA ALA A 58 9.05 -21.53 12.38
C ALA A 58 9.50 -21.63 13.85
N SER A 59 10.44 -20.77 14.27
CA SER A 59 10.73 -20.60 15.69
C SER A 59 9.52 -19.99 16.40
N ARG A 60 9.39 -20.23 17.71
CA ARG A 60 8.24 -19.75 18.52
C ARG A 60 7.93 -18.27 18.31
N LEU A 61 8.95 -17.41 18.38
CA LEU A 61 8.77 -15.95 18.26
C LEU A 61 8.22 -15.55 16.87
N VAL A 62 8.77 -16.13 15.80
CA VAL A 62 8.33 -15.88 14.42
C VAL A 62 6.94 -16.48 14.18
N PHE A 63 6.65 -17.63 14.78
CA PHE A 63 5.33 -18.23 14.69
C PHE A 63 4.24 -17.35 15.32
N ASN A 64 4.56 -16.70 16.45
CA ASN A 64 3.66 -15.78 17.13
C ASN A 64 3.30 -14.55 16.28
N SER A 65 4.17 -14.13 15.35
CA SER A 65 3.82 -13.10 14.38
C SER A 65 3.06 -13.66 13.16
N LEU A 66 3.37 -14.85 12.65
CA LEU A 66 2.74 -15.32 11.40
C LEU A 66 1.35 -15.93 11.54
N ARG A 67 0.95 -16.39 12.73
CA ARG A 67 -0.22 -17.27 12.94
C ARG A 67 -1.61 -16.64 12.72
N VAL A 68 -1.69 -15.36 12.35
CA VAL A 68 -2.95 -14.66 12.07
C VAL A 68 -3.59 -15.19 10.78
N MET A 69 -4.90 -15.47 10.80
CA MET A 69 -5.58 -16.23 9.74
C MET A 69 -5.46 -15.63 8.33
N ARG A 70 -5.42 -14.30 8.20
CA ARG A 70 -5.21 -13.64 6.90
C ARG A 70 -3.81 -13.88 6.34
N THR A 71 -2.78 -13.80 7.20
CA THR A 71 -1.39 -14.14 6.84
C THR A 71 -1.30 -15.62 6.43
N LEU A 72 -1.95 -16.51 7.18
CA LEU A 72 -1.97 -17.94 6.87
C LEU A 72 -2.70 -18.27 5.56
N ALA A 73 -3.75 -17.53 5.21
CA ALA A 73 -4.43 -17.70 3.92
C ALA A 73 -3.50 -17.39 2.74
N VAL A 74 -2.72 -16.30 2.85
CA VAL A 74 -1.70 -15.93 1.85
C VAL A 74 -0.59 -16.97 1.77
N ILE A 75 -0.13 -17.50 2.91
CA ILE A 75 0.85 -18.60 2.96
C ILE A 75 0.30 -19.87 2.28
N GLY A 76 -0.98 -20.20 2.51
CA GLY A 76 -1.64 -21.33 1.85
C GLY A 76 -1.70 -21.16 0.33
N GLN A 77 -1.98 -19.94 -0.15
CA GLN A 77 -1.91 -19.63 -1.58
C GLN A 77 -0.48 -19.82 -2.13
N ALA A 78 0.54 -19.40 -1.39
CA ALA A 78 1.94 -19.62 -1.77
C ALA A 78 2.29 -21.12 -1.88
N ALA A 79 1.84 -21.94 -0.91
CA ALA A 79 2.03 -23.39 -0.94
C ALA A 79 1.33 -24.04 -2.14
N GLY A 80 0.10 -23.64 -2.45
CA GLY A 80 -0.64 -24.13 -3.62
C GLY A 80 0.02 -23.72 -4.95
N THR A 81 0.50 -22.48 -5.07
CA THR A 81 1.22 -22.01 -6.26
C THR A 81 2.55 -22.74 -6.43
N ALA A 82 3.27 -23.03 -5.34
CA ALA A 82 4.47 -23.85 -5.37
C ALA A 82 4.18 -25.29 -5.83
N ALA A 83 3.09 -25.91 -5.34
CA ALA A 83 2.66 -27.24 -5.81
C ALA A 83 2.36 -27.25 -7.32
N ALA A 84 1.64 -26.24 -7.82
CA ALA A 84 1.36 -26.11 -9.25
C ALA A 84 2.63 -25.90 -10.07
N HIS A 85 3.61 -25.16 -9.54
CA HIS A 85 4.92 -25.01 -10.16
C HIS A 85 5.66 -26.34 -10.24
N SER A 86 5.67 -27.12 -9.15
CA SER A 86 6.26 -28.47 -9.13
C SER A 86 5.70 -29.38 -10.22
N ILE A 87 4.38 -29.39 -10.40
CA ILE A 87 3.73 -30.21 -11.44
C ILE A 87 4.17 -29.75 -12.84
N ARG A 88 4.20 -28.44 -13.10
CA ARG A 88 4.56 -27.92 -14.42
C ARG A 88 6.03 -28.15 -14.78
N THR A 89 6.93 -28.05 -13.81
CA THR A 89 8.38 -28.17 -14.05
C THR A 89 8.92 -29.57 -13.78
N GLN A 90 8.10 -30.48 -13.23
CA GLN A 90 8.53 -31.80 -12.76
C GLN A 90 9.67 -31.72 -11.74
N ARG A 91 9.62 -30.72 -10.86
CA ARG A 91 10.62 -30.48 -9.79
C ARG A 91 9.96 -30.45 -8.43
N LEU A 92 10.59 -31.05 -7.43
CA LEU A 92 10.14 -31.04 -6.04
C LEU A 92 10.51 -29.70 -5.36
N PRO A 93 9.77 -29.27 -4.32
CA PRO A 93 10.01 -27.98 -3.67
C PRO A 93 11.43 -27.75 -3.15
N HIS A 94 12.11 -28.82 -2.70
CA HIS A 94 13.49 -28.74 -2.21
C HIS A 94 14.53 -28.59 -3.35
N GLU A 95 14.13 -28.82 -4.60
CA GLU A 95 14.97 -28.67 -5.80
C GLU A 95 14.83 -27.29 -6.44
N PHE A 96 13.94 -26.43 -5.93
CA PHE A 96 13.71 -25.11 -6.50
C PHE A 96 14.94 -24.21 -6.38
N SER A 97 15.32 -23.64 -7.52
CA SER A 97 16.40 -22.69 -7.66
C SER A 97 15.90 -21.24 -7.55
N GLY A 98 16.81 -20.26 -7.58
CA GLY A 98 16.44 -18.84 -7.62
C GLY A 98 15.43 -18.49 -8.73
N PRO A 99 15.63 -18.94 -9.98
CA PRO A 99 14.65 -18.79 -11.06
C PRO A 99 13.27 -19.40 -10.77
N ASP A 100 13.21 -20.57 -10.12
CA ASP A 100 11.94 -21.19 -9.72
C ASP A 100 11.20 -20.34 -8.69
N LEU A 101 11.92 -19.87 -7.67
CA LEU A 101 11.36 -18.97 -6.65
C LEU A 101 10.85 -17.67 -7.27
N HIS A 102 11.61 -17.09 -8.20
CA HIS A 102 11.19 -15.90 -8.92
C HIS A 102 9.91 -16.16 -9.73
N ALA A 103 9.83 -17.27 -10.48
CA ALA A 103 8.63 -17.62 -11.24
C ALA A 103 7.40 -17.83 -10.33
N ILE A 104 7.58 -18.46 -9.16
CA ILE A 104 6.52 -18.62 -8.15
C ILE A 104 6.06 -17.25 -7.62
N GLN A 105 7.00 -16.36 -7.29
CA GLN A 105 6.70 -14.99 -6.86
C GLN A 105 5.92 -14.21 -7.92
N GLN A 106 6.35 -14.25 -9.18
CA GLN A 106 5.66 -13.59 -10.29
C GLN A 106 4.23 -14.16 -10.49
N SER A 107 4.06 -15.49 -10.34
CA SER A 107 2.74 -16.12 -10.39
C SER A 107 1.84 -15.67 -9.24
N LEU A 108 2.38 -15.50 -8.02
CA LEU A 108 1.64 -14.99 -6.87
C LEU A 108 1.23 -13.53 -7.08
N LEU A 109 2.15 -12.68 -7.54
CA LEU A 109 1.83 -11.28 -7.85
C LEU A 109 0.73 -11.18 -8.91
N ARG A 110 0.75 -12.03 -9.94
CA ARG A 110 -0.30 -12.08 -10.98
C ARG A 110 -1.69 -12.45 -10.42
N GLN A 111 -1.72 -13.11 -9.26
CA GLN A 111 -2.94 -13.45 -8.53
C GLN A 111 -3.30 -12.42 -7.43
N ASP A 112 -2.71 -11.21 -7.47
CA ASP A 112 -2.87 -10.13 -6.48
C ASP A 112 -2.44 -10.52 -5.04
N CYS A 113 -1.60 -11.56 -4.91
CA CYS A 113 -0.95 -11.91 -3.65
C CYS A 113 0.17 -10.91 -3.36
N TYR A 114 0.14 -10.26 -2.20
CA TYR A 114 1.19 -9.33 -1.79
C TYR A 114 2.41 -10.07 -1.24
N ILE A 115 3.59 -9.70 -1.74
CA ILE A 115 4.88 -10.12 -1.19
C ILE A 115 5.69 -8.83 -0.97
N PRO A 116 6.08 -8.50 0.27
CA PRO A 116 6.84 -7.28 0.57
C PRO A 116 8.09 -7.17 -0.30
N ARG A 117 8.36 -5.97 -0.83
CA ARG A 117 9.53 -5.65 -1.66
C ARG A 117 9.68 -6.44 -2.96
N VAL A 118 8.68 -7.20 -3.40
CA VAL A 118 8.72 -7.91 -4.70
C VAL A 118 7.90 -7.17 -5.73
N ARG A 119 8.53 -6.91 -6.88
CA ARG A 119 7.94 -6.22 -8.03
C ARG A 119 7.55 -7.21 -9.12
N ASN A 120 6.50 -6.86 -9.87
CA ASN A 120 6.19 -7.52 -11.13
C ASN A 120 7.29 -7.25 -12.15
N GLU A 121 7.98 -8.31 -12.54
CA GLU A 121 9.09 -8.32 -13.49
C GLU A 121 8.79 -9.17 -14.72
N ASP A 122 7.55 -9.62 -14.84
CA ASP A 122 7.07 -10.46 -15.93
C ASP A 122 7.34 -9.78 -17.29
N PRO A 123 8.12 -10.42 -18.19
CA PRO A 123 8.42 -9.88 -19.50
C PRO A 123 7.23 -9.99 -20.47
N ASP A 124 6.24 -10.83 -20.17
CA ASP A 124 5.04 -10.98 -20.99
C ASP A 124 3.99 -9.90 -20.67
N ASP A 125 4.18 -9.14 -19.59
CA ASP A 125 3.36 -7.98 -19.24
C ASP A 125 3.83 -6.74 -20.00
N VAL A 126 3.21 -6.48 -21.16
CA VAL A 126 3.56 -5.35 -22.02
C VAL A 126 3.10 -4.00 -21.47
N ALA A 127 2.25 -3.98 -20.44
CA ALA A 127 1.81 -2.73 -19.83
C ALA A 127 2.99 -1.97 -19.21
N ARG A 128 4.01 -2.69 -18.71
CA ARG A 128 5.20 -2.12 -18.05
C ARG A 128 6.04 -1.21 -18.95
N GLY A 129 5.93 -1.36 -20.27
CA GLY A 129 6.55 -0.45 -21.23
C GLY A 129 5.65 0.68 -21.70
N ALA A 130 4.37 0.69 -21.33
CA ALA A 130 3.39 1.63 -21.86
C ALA A 130 3.60 3.04 -21.32
N ARG A 131 3.38 4.03 -22.17
CA ARG A 131 3.20 5.42 -21.74
C ARG A 131 1.77 5.60 -21.28
N VAL A 132 1.58 6.09 -20.05
CA VAL A 132 0.24 6.27 -19.48
C VAL A 132 -0.11 7.75 -19.41
N THR A 133 -1.31 8.10 -19.87
CA THR A 133 -1.93 9.41 -19.64
C THR A 133 -3.30 9.23 -18.99
N ALA A 134 -3.80 10.26 -18.33
CA ALA A 134 -5.10 10.22 -17.67
C ALA A 134 -5.83 11.56 -17.79
N SER A 135 -7.14 11.55 -17.56
CA SER A 135 -7.99 12.74 -17.50
C SER A 135 -7.57 13.73 -16.43
N SER A 136 -7.08 13.23 -15.29
CA SER A 136 -6.60 14.04 -14.17
C SER A 136 -5.67 13.23 -13.26
N SER A 137 -5.01 13.91 -12.32
CA SER A 137 -4.24 13.27 -11.25
C SER A 137 -4.26 14.15 -10.02
N ALA A 138 -4.75 13.60 -8.90
CA ALA A 138 -4.82 14.32 -7.64
C ALA A 138 -3.42 14.67 -7.13
N ALA A 139 -3.33 15.82 -6.47
CA ALA A 139 -2.18 16.15 -5.65
C ALA A 139 -2.31 15.50 -4.26
N PHE A 140 -1.20 15.39 -3.54
CA PHE A 140 -1.19 15.06 -2.13
C PHE A 140 -1.67 16.28 -1.33
N GLN A 141 -2.98 16.41 -1.19
CA GLN A 141 -3.63 17.47 -0.45
C GLN A 141 -4.55 16.87 0.59
N VAL A 142 -4.30 17.19 1.86
CA VAL A 142 -5.03 16.59 2.97
C VAL A 142 -6.20 17.45 3.40
N LYS A 143 -7.29 16.81 3.85
CA LYS A 143 -8.42 17.47 4.53
C LYS A 143 -8.37 17.12 6.02
N PRO A 144 -8.41 18.10 6.94
CA PRO A 144 -8.39 17.82 8.37
C PRO A 144 -9.72 17.22 8.85
N ALA A 145 -9.65 16.27 9.78
CA ALA A 145 -10.75 15.82 10.60
C ALA A 145 -10.96 16.75 11.81
N ALA A 146 -12.12 16.65 12.47
CA ALA A 146 -12.40 17.42 13.69
C ALA A 146 -11.60 16.93 14.91
N ASN A 147 -11.20 15.66 14.92
CA ASN A 147 -10.40 15.05 15.96
C ASN A 147 -8.91 15.00 15.60
N GLY A 148 -8.08 14.74 16.60
CA GLY A 148 -6.63 14.71 16.47
C GLY A 148 -5.98 14.16 17.74
N LEU A 149 -4.65 14.18 17.78
CA LEU A 149 -3.88 13.78 18.95
C LEU A 149 -3.17 14.99 19.56
N ALA A 150 -3.26 15.13 20.88
CA ALA A 150 -2.53 16.16 21.61
C ALA A 150 -1.03 15.96 21.43
N LEU A 151 -0.31 17.03 21.06
CA LEU A 151 1.13 17.04 20.81
C LEU A 151 1.90 17.09 22.13
N THR A 152 1.58 16.19 23.06
CA THR A 152 2.24 16.04 24.37
C THR A 152 3.52 15.23 24.32
N ARG A 153 3.78 14.63 23.15
CA ARG A 153 4.89 13.73 22.84
C ARG A 153 5.28 13.93 21.37
N PRO A 154 6.47 13.51 20.92
CA PRO A 154 6.80 13.52 19.51
C PRO A 154 5.80 12.72 18.68
N LEU A 155 5.31 13.32 17.59
CA LEU A 155 4.40 12.73 16.62
C LEU A 155 5.02 12.85 15.23
N ALA A 156 4.73 11.91 14.35
CA ALA A 156 5.28 11.91 12.99
C ALA A 156 4.28 11.44 11.93
N GLN A 157 4.45 11.92 10.70
CA GLN A 157 3.62 11.62 9.53
C GLN A 157 4.49 11.40 8.29
N ILE A 158 4.24 10.33 7.53
CA ILE A 158 4.85 10.14 6.20
C ILE A 158 4.27 11.16 5.20
N LEU A 159 5.16 11.81 4.46
CA LEU A 159 4.86 12.66 3.33
C LEU A 159 5.53 12.07 2.07
N PRO A 160 4.78 11.70 1.02
CA PRO A 160 5.33 11.39 -0.28
C PRO A 160 5.67 12.69 -1.01
N LEU A 161 6.96 12.97 -1.23
CA LEU A 161 7.44 14.21 -1.83
C LEU A 161 7.91 13.93 -3.27
N SER A 162 7.15 14.39 -4.27
CA SER A 162 7.50 14.29 -5.70
C SER A 162 8.57 15.31 -6.11
N ALA A 163 8.77 16.34 -5.30
CA ALA A 163 9.82 17.35 -5.39
C ALA A 163 10.12 17.88 -3.99
N TRP A 164 11.26 18.54 -3.81
CA TRP A 164 11.59 19.14 -2.53
C TRP A 164 10.65 20.33 -2.23
N PRO A 165 10.01 20.37 -1.05
CA PRO A 165 9.03 21.39 -0.73
C PRO A 165 9.66 22.71 -0.29
N GLU A 166 8.99 23.82 -0.58
CA GLU A 166 9.35 25.14 -0.04
C GLU A 166 8.80 25.32 1.37
N ARG A 167 7.57 24.85 1.60
CA ARG A 167 6.86 24.95 2.87
C ARG A 167 6.16 23.65 3.24
N VAL A 168 6.02 23.41 4.52
CA VAL A 168 5.12 22.41 5.09
C VAL A 168 3.88 23.13 5.61
N ARG A 169 2.70 22.53 5.42
CA ARG A 169 1.44 22.97 5.99
C ARG A 169 0.89 21.88 6.91
N VAL A 170 0.64 22.24 8.16
CA VAL A 170 0.18 21.33 9.21
C VAL A 170 -1.16 21.83 9.76
N PHE A 171 -2.14 20.93 9.87
CA PHE A 171 -3.45 21.29 10.43
C PHE A 171 -3.46 21.01 11.93
N VAL A 172 -3.52 22.07 12.72
CA VAL A 172 -3.40 22.01 14.18
C VAL A 172 -4.50 22.81 14.86
N ARG A 173 -4.75 22.49 16.12
CA ARG A 173 -5.59 23.26 17.04
C ARG A 173 -4.80 23.66 18.26
N ASN A 174 -4.82 24.94 18.63
CA ASN A 174 -4.24 25.44 19.87
C ASN A 174 -5.35 25.98 20.79
N LYS A 175 -5.56 25.31 21.93
CA LYS A 175 -6.53 25.73 22.96
C LYS A 175 -5.92 26.62 24.04
N GLY A 176 -4.64 26.94 23.93
CA GLY A 176 -3.92 27.81 24.85
C GLY A 176 -4.23 29.28 24.60
N SER A 177 -3.99 30.10 25.62
CA SER A 177 -4.13 31.56 25.56
C SER A 177 -2.90 32.27 24.96
N THR A 178 -1.82 31.56 24.66
CA THR A 178 -0.60 32.08 24.03
C THR A 178 -0.27 31.35 22.74
N GLU A 179 0.50 32.00 21.87
CA GLU A 179 1.09 31.35 20.70
C GLU A 179 1.99 30.19 21.15
N ALA A 180 1.93 29.09 20.40
CA ALA A 180 2.81 27.94 20.60
C ALA A 180 3.79 27.83 19.43
N VAL A 181 5.07 27.71 19.74
CA VAL A 181 6.13 27.45 18.75
C VAL A 181 6.36 25.95 18.66
N VAL A 182 6.00 25.34 17.54
CA VAL A 182 6.18 23.90 17.30
C VAL A 182 7.36 23.69 16.37
N ARG A 183 8.41 23.04 16.88
CA ARG A 183 9.57 22.64 16.08
C ARG A 183 9.28 21.33 15.35
N GLY A 184 9.67 21.26 14.08
CA GLY A 184 9.57 20.06 13.27
C GLY A 184 10.85 19.75 12.50
N THR A 185 10.94 18.49 12.05
CA THR A 185 12.07 17.96 11.28
C THR A 185 11.59 17.03 10.18
N LEU A 186 12.29 16.99 9.06
CA LEU A 186 12.09 16.02 7.98
C LEU A 186 13.16 14.93 8.05
N HIS A 187 12.76 13.66 7.95
CA HIS A 187 13.65 12.50 7.95
C HIS A 187 13.36 11.63 6.74
N ARG A 188 14.37 11.28 5.94
CA ARG A 188 14.16 10.41 4.77
C ARG A 188 13.82 8.98 5.20
N ALA A 189 12.82 8.38 4.58
CA ALA A 189 12.36 7.01 4.85
C ALA A 189 12.48 6.13 3.60
N ASP A 190 12.92 4.88 3.79
CA ASP A 190 13.02 3.91 2.70
C ASP A 190 11.67 3.28 2.32
N ASP A 191 10.74 3.20 3.26
CA ASP A 191 9.35 2.81 3.07
C ASP A 191 8.45 3.48 4.12
N ILE A 192 7.13 3.27 4.01
CA ILE A 192 6.18 3.78 4.99
C ILE A 192 6.36 3.19 6.40
N TRP A 193 7.12 2.09 6.56
CA TRP A 193 7.37 1.41 7.81
C TRP A 193 8.76 1.67 8.45
N ASP A 194 9.55 2.59 7.92
CA ASP A 194 10.90 2.87 8.39
C ASP A 194 10.90 3.79 9.62
N LEU A 195 10.48 3.27 10.78
CA LEU A 195 10.60 4.00 12.05
C LEU A 195 12.04 4.34 12.44
N PRO A 196 13.04 3.46 12.22
CA PRO A 196 14.44 3.80 12.53
C PRO A 196 14.93 5.09 11.86
N ALA A 197 14.36 5.48 10.72
CA ALA A 197 14.68 6.77 10.07
C ALA A 197 14.49 7.98 11.00
N LEU A 198 13.50 7.95 11.90
CA LEU A 198 13.19 9.06 12.82
C LEU A 198 14.28 9.31 13.87
N GLU A 199 15.28 8.43 13.97
CA GLU A 199 16.41 8.49 14.90
C GLU A 199 17.78 8.63 14.21
N LYS A 200 17.89 8.30 12.91
CA LYS A 200 19.17 8.31 12.17
C LYS A 200 19.68 9.72 11.82
N GLY A 201 18.81 10.72 11.80
CA GLY A 201 19.14 12.12 11.54
C GLY A 201 18.15 12.80 10.59
N ASP A 202 17.88 14.09 10.82
CA ASP A 202 17.03 14.90 9.96
C ASP A 202 17.81 15.53 8.79
N CYS A 203 17.08 15.91 7.73
CA CYS A 203 17.63 16.61 6.57
C CYS A 203 17.14 18.07 6.44
N ALA A 204 16.10 18.44 7.20
CA ALA A 204 15.57 19.79 7.24
C ALA A 204 14.75 20.05 8.50
N HIS A 205 14.56 21.33 8.80
CA HIS A 205 13.83 21.84 9.94
C HIS A 205 12.66 22.70 9.50
N VAL A 206 11.63 22.76 10.34
CA VAL A 206 10.49 23.68 10.20
C VAL A 206 10.15 24.25 11.57
N THR A 207 9.74 25.51 11.62
CA THR A 207 9.26 26.15 12.86
C THR A 207 7.87 26.74 12.61
N LEU A 208 6.86 26.15 13.24
CA LEU A 208 5.46 26.54 13.08
C LEU A 208 5.05 27.45 14.25
N ALA A 209 4.54 28.64 13.94
CA ALA A 209 3.93 29.55 14.90
C ALA A 209 2.41 29.29 14.94
N VAL A 210 1.90 28.70 16.02
CA VAL A 210 0.49 28.30 16.14
C VAL A 210 -0.25 29.30 17.02
N PRO A 211 -1.13 30.15 16.45
CA PRO A 211 -1.79 31.22 17.21
C PRO A 211 -2.63 30.69 18.39
N PRO A 212 -2.81 31.45 19.48
CA PRO A 212 -3.71 31.06 20.57
C PRO A 212 -5.15 30.93 20.09
N ASN A 213 -5.93 30.06 20.75
CA ASN A 213 -7.37 29.86 20.47
C ASN A 213 -7.70 29.68 18.98
N SER A 214 -6.87 28.92 18.26
CA SER A 214 -6.97 28.75 16.81
C SER A 214 -7.14 27.29 16.40
N GLU A 215 -7.69 27.08 15.22
CA GLU A 215 -7.79 25.79 14.55
C GLU A 215 -7.69 25.99 13.04
N GLY A 216 -6.78 25.27 12.40
CA GLY A 216 -6.58 25.40 10.96
C GLY A 216 -5.16 25.08 10.51
N PRO A 217 -4.85 25.40 9.24
CA PRO A 217 -3.52 25.22 8.70
C PRO A 217 -2.55 26.25 9.29
N VAL A 218 -1.35 25.78 9.65
CA VAL A 218 -0.17 26.60 9.94
C VAL A 218 0.92 26.18 8.98
N GLU A 219 1.60 27.15 8.39
CA GLU A 219 2.63 26.94 7.38
C GLU A 219 4.00 27.37 7.90
N ALA A 220 5.04 26.67 7.50
CA ALA A 220 6.43 27.00 7.82
C ALA A 220 7.34 26.71 6.64
N ASN A 221 8.36 27.55 6.46
CA ASN A 221 9.43 27.33 5.49
C ASN A 221 10.25 26.10 5.87
N VAL A 222 10.67 25.34 4.86
CA VAL A 222 11.58 24.21 5.01
C VAL A 222 13.01 24.72 4.95
N GLU A 223 13.71 24.64 6.07
CA GLU A 223 15.09 25.10 6.23
C GLU A 223 16.03 23.89 6.24
N GLY A 224 16.83 23.72 5.19
CA GLY A 224 17.74 22.58 5.07
C GLY A 224 18.17 22.31 3.64
N ALA A 225 18.97 21.26 3.46
CA ALA A 225 19.43 20.86 2.14
C ALA A 225 18.31 20.15 1.38
N ALA A 226 18.10 20.53 0.11
CA ALA A 226 17.18 19.85 -0.76
C ALA A 226 17.54 18.37 -0.91
N SER A 227 16.53 17.51 -0.93
CA SER A 227 16.68 16.06 -1.14
C SER A 227 15.95 15.61 -2.40
N ALA A 228 16.35 14.45 -2.90
CA ALA A 228 15.68 13.80 -4.02
C ALA A 228 14.24 13.39 -3.64
N PRO A 229 13.33 13.25 -4.62
CA PRO A 229 11.98 12.75 -4.38
C PRO A 229 11.96 11.42 -3.61
N GLY A 230 10.96 11.22 -2.77
CA GLY A 230 10.86 10.05 -1.92
C GLY A 230 9.89 10.22 -0.76
N LEU A 231 9.92 9.28 0.18
CA LEU A 231 9.13 9.33 1.40
C LEU A 231 9.93 10.03 2.51
N PHE A 232 9.25 10.90 3.25
CA PHE A 232 9.85 11.63 4.37
C PHE A 232 8.91 11.62 5.56
N TRP A 233 9.44 11.34 6.74
CA TRP A 233 8.74 11.61 7.98
C TRP A 233 8.80 13.10 8.30
N LEU A 234 7.66 13.75 8.47
CA LEU A 234 7.53 15.00 9.21
C LEU A 234 7.33 14.67 10.68
N ARG A 235 8.34 14.94 11.50
CA ARG A 235 8.31 14.79 12.96
C ARG A 235 8.09 16.14 13.62
N LEU A 236 7.09 16.25 14.49
CA LEU A 236 6.86 17.43 15.32
C LEU A 236 7.23 17.14 16.78
N ALA A 237 7.91 18.09 17.41
CA ALA A 237 8.23 18.07 18.83
C ALA A 237 6.99 18.37 19.69
N PRO A 238 6.97 17.97 20.98
CA PRO A 238 5.88 18.30 21.89
C PRO A 238 5.63 19.80 21.98
N ALA A 239 4.34 20.18 22.01
CA ALA A 239 3.90 21.54 22.29
C ALA A 239 2.61 21.50 23.15
N PRO A 240 2.64 22.03 24.39
CA PRO A 240 1.46 22.08 25.25
C PRO A 240 0.28 22.79 24.57
N ASN A 241 -0.94 22.32 24.87
CA ASN A 241 -2.20 22.85 24.33
C ASN A 241 -2.41 22.73 22.81
N VAL A 242 -1.42 22.23 22.07
CA VAL A 242 -1.52 21.97 20.63
C VAL A 242 -1.99 20.55 20.38
N THR A 243 -2.93 20.40 19.45
CA THR A 243 -3.41 19.11 18.92
C THR A 243 -3.12 19.07 17.43
N TRP A 244 -2.50 17.99 16.95
CA TRP A 244 -2.35 17.74 15.52
C TRP A 244 -3.58 16.99 15.03
N LEU A 245 -4.33 17.59 14.11
CA LEU A 245 -5.56 17.03 13.57
C LEU A 245 -5.26 15.83 12.67
N PHE A 246 -6.16 14.85 12.65
CA PHE A 246 -6.06 13.71 11.73
C PHE A 246 -6.53 14.08 10.33
N GLN A 247 -6.25 13.22 9.36
CA GLN A 247 -6.89 13.28 8.04
C GLN A 247 -8.34 12.79 8.14
N ALA A 248 -9.27 13.53 7.52
CA ALA A 248 -10.66 13.10 7.37
C ALA A 248 -10.75 11.88 6.42
N ASP A 249 -10.03 11.95 5.31
CA ASP A 249 -9.94 10.91 4.29
C ASP A 249 -8.46 10.54 4.07
N PRO A 250 -7.97 9.46 4.71
CA PRO A 250 -6.56 9.06 4.60
C PRO A 250 -6.16 8.73 3.17
N LEU A 251 -5.17 9.47 2.65
CA LEU A 251 -4.64 9.24 1.32
C LEU A 251 -3.76 7.97 1.24
N PRO A 252 -3.67 7.32 0.06
CA PRO A 252 -2.78 6.17 -0.14
C PRO A 252 -1.31 6.49 0.11
N GLY A 253 -0.54 5.53 0.64
CA GLY A 253 0.91 5.69 0.82
C GLY A 253 1.34 6.58 1.97
N CYS A 254 0.47 6.79 2.96
CA CYS A 254 0.75 7.59 4.15
C CYS A 254 0.51 6.78 5.40
N THR A 255 1.28 7.03 6.46
CA THR A 255 1.04 6.48 7.80
C THR A 255 1.56 7.49 8.83
N ALA A 256 1.15 7.33 10.08
CA ALA A 256 1.65 8.11 11.21
C ALA A 256 2.48 7.26 12.17
N ALA A 257 3.20 7.94 13.04
CA ALA A 257 3.88 7.35 14.18
C ALA A 257 3.78 8.27 15.41
N LYS A 258 3.90 7.67 16.59
CA LYS A 258 4.03 8.39 17.86
C LYS A 258 5.17 7.83 18.68
N TRP A 259 5.81 8.68 19.45
CA TRP A 259 6.74 8.25 20.49
C TRP A 259 5.98 7.81 21.74
N GLU A 260 6.24 6.61 22.25
CA GLU A 260 5.64 6.10 23.48
C GLU A 260 6.53 5.02 24.09
N LYS A 261 6.70 5.06 25.42
CA LYS A 261 7.54 4.10 26.17
C LYS A 261 8.93 3.93 25.55
N ASP A 262 9.59 5.06 25.28
CA ASP A 262 10.96 5.14 24.76
C ASP A 262 11.18 4.49 23.39
N SER A 263 10.13 4.38 22.58
CA SER A 263 10.23 3.94 21.19
C SER A 263 9.22 4.62 20.28
N TRP A 264 9.51 4.67 18.98
CA TRP A 264 8.52 4.97 17.95
C TRP A 264 7.55 3.81 17.73
N MET A 265 6.29 4.15 17.48
CA MET A 265 5.25 3.17 17.19
C MET A 265 4.37 3.60 16.03
N PHE A 266 4.03 2.64 15.16
CA PHE A 266 3.07 2.82 14.08
C PHE A 266 1.68 3.22 14.57
N ALA A 267 1.07 4.09 13.77
CA ALA A 267 -0.33 4.42 13.83
C ALA A 267 -0.91 4.61 12.42
N PRO A 268 -2.00 3.89 12.05
CA PRO A 268 -2.67 2.87 12.85
C PRO A 268 -1.90 1.54 12.88
N GLY A 269 -1.89 0.88 14.04
CA GLY A 269 -1.66 -0.55 14.16
C GLY A 269 -2.99 -1.30 14.02
N THR A 270 -2.95 -2.63 13.93
CA THR A 270 -4.14 -3.51 13.76
C THR A 270 -5.24 -3.32 14.82
N PHE A 271 -4.94 -2.57 15.90
CA PHE A 271 -5.82 -2.28 17.02
C PHE A 271 -5.76 -0.81 17.50
N THR A 272 -5.10 0.10 16.77
CA THR A 272 -5.08 1.52 17.16
C THR A 272 -5.88 2.34 16.14
N GLU A 273 -6.99 2.86 16.63
CA GLU A 273 -8.02 3.57 15.86
C GLU A 273 -7.65 5.04 15.66
N TRP A 274 -6.60 5.34 14.90
CA TRP A 274 -6.45 6.72 14.46
C TRP A 274 -5.76 6.88 13.10
N PRO A 275 -6.29 7.77 12.24
CA PRO A 275 -5.78 7.98 10.89
C PRO A 275 -4.42 8.70 10.87
N PRO A 276 -3.75 8.75 9.71
CA PRO A 276 -2.61 9.64 9.48
C PRO A 276 -2.92 11.09 9.90
N PHE A 277 -1.90 11.85 10.27
CA PHE A 277 -2.05 13.26 10.60
C PHE A 277 -2.24 14.12 9.35
N ALA A 278 -3.02 15.20 9.49
CA ALA A 278 -3.22 16.17 8.43
C ALA A 278 -1.99 17.10 8.33
N ALA A 279 -1.10 16.77 7.40
CA ALA A 279 -0.09 17.66 6.88
C ALA A 279 0.13 17.41 5.39
N ASP A 280 0.43 18.48 4.65
CA ASP A 280 0.88 18.46 3.26
C ASP A 280 1.98 19.51 3.05
N VAL A 281 2.36 19.74 1.79
CA VAL A 281 3.48 20.63 1.44
C VAL A 281 3.08 21.62 0.37
N LEU A 282 3.83 22.72 0.24
CA LEU A 282 3.67 23.72 -0.80
C LEU A 282 5.00 23.92 -1.54
N PRO A 283 4.99 23.95 -2.89
CA PRO A 283 3.90 23.52 -3.78
C PRO A 283 3.44 22.08 -3.50
N LEU A 284 2.17 21.77 -3.81
CA LEU A 284 1.60 20.45 -3.51
C LEU A 284 2.38 19.34 -4.23
N SER A 285 2.72 18.29 -3.48
CA SER A 285 3.32 17.08 -4.03
C SER A 285 2.33 16.34 -4.94
N ARG A 286 2.81 15.65 -5.97
CA ARG A 286 1.99 14.94 -6.96
C ARG A 286 2.42 13.47 -7.12
N PRO A 287 2.20 12.63 -6.10
CA PRO A 287 2.69 11.25 -6.12
C PRO A 287 1.75 10.26 -6.82
N PHE A 288 0.53 10.67 -7.19
CA PHE A 288 -0.53 9.79 -7.68
C PHE A 288 -0.69 9.77 -9.20
N GLY A 289 0.43 9.91 -9.94
CA GLY A 289 0.43 9.95 -11.39
C GLY A 289 -0.01 8.63 -12.05
N PRO A 290 -0.48 8.68 -13.31
CA PRO A 290 -0.96 7.52 -14.05
C PRO A 290 0.13 6.47 -14.31
N GLU A 291 1.40 6.86 -14.35
CA GLU A 291 2.56 5.96 -14.52
C GLU A 291 2.68 4.91 -13.42
N ASN A 292 2.07 5.15 -12.24
CA ASN A 292 2.10 4.20 -11.13
C ASN A 292 1.40 2.88 -11.48
N ILE A 293 0.38 2.88 -12.35
CA ILE A 293 -0.42 1.68 -12.62
C ILE A 293 0.33 0.64 -13.46
N VAL A 294 1.45 1.01 -14.07
CA VAL A 294 2.28 0.11 -14.89
C VAL A 294 3.67 -0.10 -14.29
N ASN A 295 3.92 0.43 -13.09
CA ASN A 295 5.22 0.33 -12.46
C ASN A 295 5.48 -1.06 -11.86
N GLY A 296 4.53 -1.98 -11.88
CA GLY A 296 4.69 -3.36 -11.38
C GLY A 296 4.64 -3.50 -9.86
N VAL A 297 4.22 -2.48 -9.13
CA VAL A 297 4.00 -2.51 -7.69
C VAL A 297 2.54 -2.14 -7.42
N ALA A 298 1.76 -3.06 -6.84
CA ALA A 298 0.32 -2.86 -6.62
C ALA A 298 -0.03 -2.44 -5.17
N ARG A 299 0.97 -2.00 -4.39
CA ARG A 299 0.84 -1.65 -2.97
C ARG A 299 1.64 -0.39 -2.59
N PRO A 300 1.10 0.43 -1.68
CA PRO A 300 1.83 1.56 -1.12
C PRO A 300 2.87 1.08 -0.10
N GLU A 301 4.13 1.02 -0.50
CA GLU A 301 5.25 0.60 0.37
C GLU A 301 6.40 1.62 0.32
N THR A 302 7.16 1.64 -0.77
CA THR A 302 8.26 2.60 -1.00
C THR A 302 7.81 3.88 -1.70
N TRP A 303 6.57 3.89 -2.19
CA TRP A 303 5.87 4.98 -2.86
C TRP A 303 4.36 4.68 -2.81
N PRO A 304 3.45 5.64 -3.03
CA PRO A 304 2.01 5.33 -3.02
C PRO A 304 1.57 4.29 -4.07
N ASN A 305 2.27 4.20 -5.22
CA ASN A 305 2.05 3.18 -6.26
C ASN A 305 0.58 3.02 -6.66
N VAL A 306 -0.09 4.14 -6.90
CA VAL A 306 -1.50 4.19 -7.30
C VAL A 306 -1.70 5.41 -8.20
N TRP A 307 -2.57 5.29 -9.20
CA TRP A 307 -3.17 6.46 -9.84
C TRP A 307 -4.43 6.85 -9.07
N LEU A 308 -4.49 8.11 -8.62
CA LEU A 308 -5.65 8.72 -8.00
C LEU A 308 -6.10 9.90 -8.86
N SER A 309 -7.33 9.90 -9.32
CA SER A 309 -7.89 11.03 -10.09
C SER A 309 -8.26 12.20 -9.18
N GLU A 310 -8.43 13.39 -9.76
CA GLU A 310 -9.18 14.46 -9.10
C GLU A 310 -10.66 14.06 -8.91
N ASP A 311 -11.38 14.84 -8.10
CA ASP A 311 -12.81 14.64 -7.87
C ASP A 311 -13.60 14.83 -9.16
N GLY A 312 -14.55 13.92 -9.41
CA GLY A 312 -15.49 13.99 -10.53
C GLY A 312 -15.43 12.75 -11.40
N LEU A 313 -16.57 12.34 -11.94
CA LEU A 313 -16.72 11.18 -12.81
C LEU A 313 -17.47 11.59 -14.09
N PRO A 314 -17.19 10.98 -15.25
CA PRO A 314 -16.25 9.88 -15.45
C PRO A 314 -14.77 10.33 -15.47
N GLN A 315 -13.86 9.39 -15.20
CA GLN A 315 -12.42 9.56 -15.39
C GLN A 315 -11.89 8.49 -16.34
N TRP A 316 -10.74 8.73 -16.97
CA TRP A 316 -10.13 7.78 -17.87
C TRP A 316 -8.61 7.76 -17.77
N CYS A 317 -8.03 6.60 -18.07
CA CYS A 317 -6.60 6.49 -18.37
C CYS A 317 -6.40 5.80 -19.72
N ARG A 318 -5.29 6.15 -20.39
CA ARG A 318 -4.88 5.63 -21.68
C ARG A 318 -3.47 5.06 -21.53
N LEU A 319 -3.31 3.80 -21.91
CA LEU A 319 -2.01 3.14 -22.01
C LEU A 319 -1.65 3.04 -23.49
N GLU A 320 -0.61 3.77 -23.91
CA GLU A 320 -0.02 3.68 -25.24
C GLU A 320 1.09 2.63 -25.21
N LEU A 321 0.91 1.52 -25.93
CA LEU A 321 1.87 0.43 -25.96
C LEU A 321 3.08 0.82 -26.83
N PRO A 322 4.31 0.40 -26.48
CA PRO A 322 5.50 0.71 -27.27
C PRO A 322 5.42 0.25 -28.72
N ASN A 323 4.75 -0.89 -28.93
CA ASN A 323 4.51 -1.49 -30.23
C ASN A 323 3.07 -1.98 -30.27
N ALA A 324 2.50 -2.07 -31.47
CA ALA A 324 1.21 -2.72 -31.64
C ALA A 324 1.37 -4.23 -31.41
N VAL A 325 0.57 -4.81 -30.50
CA VAL A 325 0.75 -6.21 -30.06
C VAL A 325 -0.58 -6.95 -30.04
N ASP A 326 -0.56 -8.22 -30.40
CA ASP A 326 -1.71 -9.11 -30.25
C ASP A 326 -1.90 -9.49 -28.77
N LEU A 327 -3.00 -9.04 -28.17
CA LEU A 327 -3.26 -9.17 -26.73
C LEU A 327 -4.19 -10.33 -26.42
N GLU A 328 -3.96 -11.09 -25.37
CA GLU A 328 -4.89 -12.13 -24.91
C GLU A 328 -5.68 -11.71 -23.68
N ARG A 329 -5.09 -10.85 -22.84
CA ARG A 329 -5.67 -10.54 -21.54
C ARG A 329 -5.26 -9.17 -21.03
N ILE A 330 -6.23 -8.49 -20.43
CA ILE A 330 -6.02 -7.28 -19.61
C ILE A 330 -6.44 -7.62 -18.19
N GLN A 331 -5.57 -7.36 -17.21
CA GLN A 331 -5.86 -7.52 -15.78
C GLN A 331 -5.78 -6.16 -15.10
N MET A 332 -6.65 -5.94 -14.12
CA MET A 332 -6.69 -4.69 -13.35
C MET A 332 -6.82 -4.99 -11.87
N ALA A 333 -5.99 -4.33 -11.07
CA ALA A 333 -6.13 -4.26 -9.62
C ALA A 333 -6.57 -2.84 -9.24
N TRP A 334 -7.76 -2.72 -8.64
CA TRP A 334 -8.27 -1.44 -8.15
C TRP A 334 -7.57 -1.02 -6.86
N GLY A 335 -7.37 0.29 -6.68
CA GLY A 335 -6.91 0.83 -5.40
C GLY A 335 -7.93 0.55 -4.29
N LEU A 336 -7.42 0.31 -3.09
CA LEU A 336 -8.22 0.08 -1.89
C LEU A 336 -7.64 0.92 -0.75
N ASN A 337 -8.49 1.34 0.17
CA ASN A 337 -8.08 2.02 1.38
C ASN A 337 -7.47 1.01 2.37
N PHE A 338 -6.12 0.98 2.41
CA PHE A 338 -5.37 0.10 3.31
C PHE A 338 -5.39 0.53 4.78
N HIS A 339 -5.92 1.71 5.11
CA HIS A 339 -6.16 2.15 6.49
C HIS A 339 -7.40 1.52 7.11
N ARG A 340 -8.29 0.95 6.27
CA ARG A 340 -9.53 0.34 6.71
C ARG A 340 -9.26 -0.97 7.44
N THR A 341 -9.65 -1.03 8.71
CA THR A 341 -9.56 -2.24 9.51
C THR A 341 -10.75 -3.17 9.24
N TYR A 342 -10.61 -4.45 9.56
CA TYR A 342 -11.68 -5.43 9.35
C TYR A 342 -12.95 -5.14 10.18
N SER A 343 -12.81 -4.42 11.29
CA SER A 343 -13.95 -4.00 12.12
C SER A 343 -14.86 -2.99 11.40
N GLN A 344 -14.31 -2.26 10.42
CA GLN A 344 -15.02 -1.30 9.58
C GLN A 344 -15.58 -1.94 8.30
N MET A 345 -15.50 -3.27 8.18
CA MET A 345 -15.95 -4.03 7.01
C MET A 345 -17.13 -4.93 7.42
N PRO A 346 -18.38 -4.45 7.35
CA PRO A 346 -19.55 -5.30 7.61
C PRO A 346 -19.66 -6.49 6.64
N PRO A 347 -20.51 -7.49 6.92
CA PRO A 347 -20.79 -8.56 5.97
C PRO A 347 -21.14 -8.02 4.58
N PHE A 348 -20.59 -8.64 3.52
CA PHE A 348 -20.75 -8.22 2.12
C PHE A 348 -20.24 -6.81 1.80
N PHE A 349 -19.35 -6.26 2.63
CA PHE A 349 -18.74 -4.95 2.43
C PHE A 349 -18.19 -4.77 1.01
N ARG A 350 -18.57 -3.65 0.38
CA ARG A 350 -18.02 -3.20 -0.88
C ARG A 350 -17.19 -1.95 -0.61
N ALA A 351 -15.92 -2.02 -0.94
CA ALA A 351 -14.99 -0.91 -0.82
C ALA A 351 -15.48 0.29 -1.66
N PRO A 352 -15.82 1.44 -1.04
CA PRO A 352 -16.27 2.65 -1.74
C PRO A 352 -15.34 3.07 -2.90
N GLU A 353 -14.04 2.94 -2.68
CA GLU A 353 -12.97 3.28 -3.62
C GLU A 353 -12.84 2.33 -4.82
N CYS A 354 -13.42 1.13 -4.74
CA CYS A 354 -13.39 0.19 -5.85
C CYS A 354 -14.28 0.69 -7.00
N SER A 355 -13.71 0.80 -8.19
CA SER A 355 -14.46 1.13 -9.41
C SER A 355 -15.57 0.10 -9.67
N ARG A 356 -16.79 0.60 -9.83
CA ARG A 356 -18.02 -0.20 -9.96
C ARG A 356 -18.40 -0.39 -11.41
N ASP A 357 -18.47 0.69 -12.16
CA ASP A 357 -18.91 0.70 -13.55
C ASP A 357 -17.79 1.26 -14.43
N TYR A 358 -17.30 0.46 -15.37
CA TYR A 358 -16.18 0.83 -16.22
C TYR A 358 -16.23 0.12 -17.57
N ARG A 359 -15.58 0.71 -18.56
CA ARG A 359 -15.37 0.14 -19.89
C ARG A 359 -13.90 0.14 -20.25
N ILE A 360 -13.49 -0.87 -20.99
CA ILE A 360 -12.16 -1.00 -21.58
C ILE A 360 -12.37 -1.01 -23.09
N GLU A 361 -11.75 -0.04 -23.75
CA GLU A 361 -11.70 0.06 -25.21
C GLU A 361 -10.24 -0.10 -25.65
N VAL A 362 -10.03 -0.65 -26.84
CA VAL A 362 -8.70 -0.78 -27.44
C VAL A 362 -8.68 -0.15 -28.82
N GLU A 363 -7.55 0.43 -29.19
CA GLU A 363 -7.33 0.92 -30.54
C GLU A 363 -6.52 -0.11 -31.34
N CYS A 364 -7.11 -0.61 -32.41
CA CYS A 364 -6.46 -1.53 -33.36
C CYS A 364 -6.13 -0.78 -34.65
N GLY A 365 -4.97 -1.04 -35.26
CA GLY A 365 -4.61 -0.47 -36.58
C GLY A 365 -4.70 1.06 -36.66
N GLU A 366 -5.44 1.59 -37.64
CA GLU A 366 -5.63 3.02 -37.98
C GLU A 366 -6.42 3.84 -36.93
N GLY A 367 -6.43 3.42 -35.66
CA GLY A 367 -6.97 4.22 -34.55
C GLY A 367 -8.46 4.00 -34.25
N THR A 368 -9.12 3.02 -34.89
CA THR A 368 -10.49 2.65 -34.54
C THR A 368 -10.56 2.06 -33.13
N ARG A 369 -11.40 2.65 -32.27
CA ARG A 369 -11.70 2.10 -30.93
C ARG A 369 -12.68 0.94 -31.04
N ARG A 370 -12.35 -0.16 -30.37
CA ARG A 370 -13.20 -1.36 -30.25
C ARG A 370 -13.37 -1.71 -28.79
N LEU A 371 -14.57 -2.15 -28.40
CA LEU A 371 -14.85 -2.55 -27.03
C LEU A 371 -14.10 -3.85 -26.70
N TRP A 372 -13.37 -3.84 -25.58
CA TRP A 372 -12.75 -5.04 -25.01
C TRP A 372 -13.61 -5.62 -23.88
N ALA A 373 -14.13 -4.77 -22.99
CA ALA A 373 -15.02 -5.18 -21.92
C ALA A 373 -15.86 -4.01 -21.42
N GLU A 374 -17.09 -4.30 -20.99
CA GLU A 374 -17.92 -3.39 -20.19
C GLU A 374 -18.33 -4.12 -18.92
N VAL A 375 -18.21 -3.45 -17.77
CA VAL A 375 -18.54 -4.02 -16.46
C VAL A 375 -19.42 -3.04 -15.70
N ARG A 376 -20.43 -3.60 -15.02
CA ARG A 376 -21.30 -2.90 -14.09
C ARG A 376 -21.33 -3.63 -12.76
N GLY A 377 -21.45 -2.88 -11.66
CA GLY A 377 -21.61 -3.45 -10.32
C GLY A 377 -20.37 -4.16 -9.77
N ASN A 378 -19.17 -3.83 -10.22
CA ASN A 378 -17.94 -4.44 -9.72
C ASN A 378 -17.69 -4.08 -8.24
N TYR A 379 -17.23 -5.09 -7.49
CA TYR A 379 -16.76 -4.96 -6.11
C TYR A 379 -15.47 -5.77 -5.87
N GLN A 380 -14.95 -6.45 -6.90
CA GLN A 380 -13.74 -7.26 -6.79
C GLN A 380 -12.53 -6.39 -7.07
N ARG A 381 -11.50 -6.51 -6.23
CA ARG A 381 -10.23 -5.80 -6.39
C ARG A 381 -9.51 -6.19 -7.69
N LEU A 382 -9.35 -7.48 -7.93
CA LEU A 382 -8.70 -8.01 -9.13
C LEU A 382 -9.76 -8.38 -10.16
N ARG A 383 -9.62 -7.86 -11.38
CA ARG A 383 -10.46 -8.21 -12.53
C ARG A 383 -9.60 -8.66 -13.69
N VAL A 384 -10.02 -9.75 -14.32
CA VAL A 384 -9.35 -10.36 -15.48
C VAL A 384 -10.28 -10.32 -16.66
N HIS A 385 -9.84 -9.72 -17.75
CA HIS A 385 -10.59 -9.55 -18.99
C HIS A 385 -9.86 -10.25 -20.13
N ASN A 386 -10.34 -11.43 -20.52
CA ASN A 386 -9.81 -12.12 -21.71
C ASN A 386 -10.30 -11.45 -22.99
N ARG A 387 -9.54 -11.61 -24.07
CA ARG A 387 -9.88 -11.07 -25.39
C ARG A 387 -11.26 -11.51 -25.86
N PRO A 388 -12.11 -10.59 -26.36
CA PRO A 388 -13.36 -10.94 -27.02
C PRO A 388 -13.15 -11.78 -28.29
N PRO A 389 -14.01 -12.78 -28.56
CA PRO A 389 -13.87 -13.67 -29.73
C PRO A 389 -13.95 -12.98 -31.10
N ASP A 390 -14.43 -11.75 -31.19
CA ASP A 390 -14.59 -10.95 -32.42
C ASP A 390 -13.49 -9.88 -32.59
N LEU A 391 -12.70 -9.66 -31.55
CA LEU A 391 -11.59 -8.71 -31.58
C LEU A 391 -10.37 -9.37 -32.23
N ARG A 392 -9.84 -8.72 -33.26
CA ARG A 392 -8.72 -9.20 -34.07
C ARG A 392 -7.73 -8.07 -34.31
N GLY A 393 -6.48 -8.46 -34.52
CA GLY A 393 -5.41 -7.57 -34.89
C GLY A 393 -4.68 -6.97 -33.69
N PRO A 394 -3.51 -6.37 -33.97
CA PRO A 394 -2.65 -5.82 -32.94
C PRO A 394 -3.28 -4.56 -32.34
N VAL A 395 -3.17 -4.44 -31.01
CA VAL A 395 -3.63 -3.29 -30.23
C VAL A 395 -2.46 -2.33 -30.03
N ARG A 396 -2.67 -1.05 -30.29
CA ARG A 396 -1.67 0.01 -30.05
C ARG A 396 -1.89 0.76 -28.73
N ALA A 397 -3.15 0.84 -28.29
CA ALA A 397 -3.51 1.59 -27.09
C ALA A 397 -4.75 0.99 -26.43
N ILE A 398 -4.83 1.16 -25.12
CA ILE A 398 -5.93 0.72 -24.27
C ILE A 398 -6.47 1.97 -23.56
N VAL A 399 -7.78 2.17 -23.59
CA VAL A 399 -8.48 3.25 -22.90
C VAL A 399 -9.43 2.64 -21.88
N ILE A 400 -9.23 2.98 -20.62
CA ILE A 400 -10.08 2.53 -19.52
C ILE A 400 -10.88 3.75 -19.08
N THR A 401 -12.21 3.69 -19.19
CA THR A 401 -13.10 4.76 -18.70
C THR A 401 -13.91 4.24 -17.52
N ILE A 402 -13.87 4.96 -16.41
CA ILE A 402 -14.57 4.63 -15.17
C ILE A 402 -15.72 5.61 -15.03
N ALA A 403 -16.94 5.09 -15.06
CA ALA A 403 -18.17 5.87 -14.98
C ALA A 403 -18.69 6.01 -13.55
N ALA A 404 -18.44 5.02 -12.69
CA ALA A 404 -18.87 5.04 -11.29
C ALA A 404 -17.93 4.23 -10.40
N THR A 405 -17.76 4.68 -9.16
CA THR A 405 -17.20 3.89 -8.05
C THR A 405 -18.33 3.39 -7.13
N ASN A 406 -17.98 2.69 -6.06
CA ASN A 406 -18.96 2.23 -5.07
C ASN A 406 -19.34 3.29 -4.03
N GLY A 407 -18.68 4.46 -4.00
CA GLY A 407 -19.08 5.52 -3.07
C GLY A 407 -18.16 6.74 -2.93
N VAL A 408 -17.10 6.86 -3.74
CA VAL A 408 -16.18 8.02 -3.70
C VAL A 408 -16.10 8.75 -5.05
N PRO A 409 -15.82 10.06 -5.07
CA PRO A 409 -15.80 10.84 -6.31
C PRO A 409 -14.52 10.65 -7.14
N GLN A 410 -13.52 9.94 -6.61
CA GLN A 410 -12.20 9.74 -7.21
C GLN A 410 -12.04 8.30 -7.73
N VAL A 411 -11.20 8.11 -8.74
CA VAL A 411 -10.83 6.80 -9.25
C VAL A 411 -9.46 6.40 -8.72
N GLU A 412 -9.37 5.17 -8.22
CA GLU A 412 -8.10 4.57 -7.80
C GLU A 412 -7.77 3.30 -8.60
N ILE A 413 -6.64 3.29 -9.30
CA ILE A 413 -6.09 2.09 -9.95
C ILE A 413 -4.71 1.81 -9.36
N ALA A 414 -4.52 0.61 -8.82
CA ALA A 414 -3.24 0.16 -8.27
C ALA A 414 -2.34 -0.45 -9.34
N GLU A 415 -2.90 -1.25 -10.26
CA GLU A 415 -2.11 -1.88 -11.32
C GLU A 415 -2.96 -2.24 -12.54
N VAL A 416 -2.37 -2.13 -13.73
CA VAL A 416 -2.89 -2.69 -14.97
C VAL A 416 -1.80 -3.56 -15.58
N ARG A 417 -2.14 -4.83 -15.87
CA ARG A 417 -1.27 -5.78 -16.57
C ARG A 417 -1.88 -6.15 -17.90
N VAL A 418 -1.05 -6.30 -18.92
CA VAL A 418 -1.49 -6.59 -20.28
C VAL A 418 -0.63 -7.69 -20.84
N TYR A 419 -1.25 -8.82 -21.18
CA TYR A 419 -0.56 -10.01 -21.65
C TYR A 419 -0.78 -10.22 -23.13
N ARG A 420 0.32 -10.54 -23.82
CA ARG A 420 0.30 -10.96 -25.22
C ARG A 420 -0.47 -12.26 -25.39
N ALA A 421 -1.03 -12.48 -26.56
CA ALA A 421 -1.42 -13.82 -26.97
C ALA A 421 -0.18 -14.69 -26.96
N SER A 422 -0.20 -15.71 -26.11
CA SER A 422 0.78 -16.78 -26.23
C SER A 422 0.58 -17.39 -27.61
N GLY A 423 1.51 -17.12 -28.54
CA GLY A 423 1.60 -17.94 -29.74
C GLY A 423 1.71 -19.36 -29.22
N ARG A 424 0.69 -20.20 -29.48
CA ARG A 424 0.54 -21.55 -28.94
C ARG A 424 1.94 -22.14 -28.73
N ARG A 425 2.45 -22.18 -27.50
CA ARG A 425 3.66 -22.95 -27.24
C ARG A 425 3.21 -24.40 -27.48
N PRO A 426 3.80 -25.10 -28.46
CA PRO A 426 3.38 -26.44 -28.84
C PRO A 426 3.39 -27.39 -27.64
#